data_AF-I0B248-F1
#
_entry.id   AF-I0B248-F1
#
_cell.length_a   1.000
_cell.length_b   1.000
_cell.length_c   1.000
_cell.angle_alpha   90.00
_cell.angle_beta   90.00
_cell.angle_gamma   90.00
#
_symmetry.space_group_name_H-M   'P 1'
#
loop_
_entity.id
_entity.type
_entity.pdbx_description
1 polymer ?
#
loop_
_entity_poly.entity_id
_entity_poly.type
_entity_poly.pdbx_seq_one_letter_code
_entity_poly.pdbx_strand_id
1 'polypeptide(L)'
;MNPQAKLIFSMSLLLGTTVTISSNHWVMAWTGLEINTLAILPLISKSHHPRAIEASTKYFLIQATASTLLLFSSMTNAWFTGQWDITQLNHPMSCMLLTTAISMKLGLVPFHFWFPEVLQGSSLMTSLLLATIMKFPPTVLLLLTSPSLNPTLLSMMAIASAALGGWMGLNQTQIRKILAFSSISHLGWMTIILIYSPKLTLITFYLYSLTTAAIFLALTSTNTLKLTTLMTTWSKTPTLIATLMLILLSLAGLPPLTGFLPKWLIIQELTKQDLTAAATVIALLSLLGLFFYLRLAYCATITISPSSTNYMKHWQTSKSINTLTSILTALSTMLLPLSPTILTIP
;
A
#
# COMPACT_ATOMS: atom_id res chain seq x y z
N MET A 1 -11.60 19.48 13.44
CA MET A 1 -11.06 20.20 12.27
C MET A 1 -12.22 20.78 11.49
N ASN A 2 -12.17 22.08 11.16
CA ASN A 2 -13.19 22.76 10.37
C ASN A 2 -13.40 22.00 9.04
N PRO A 3 -14.65 21.77 8.58
CA PRO A 3 -14.91 21.16 7.26
C PRO A 3 -14.17 21.84 6.11
N GLN A 4 -14.01 23.16 6.14
CA GLN A 4 -13.24 23.89 5.12
C GLN A 4 -11.76 23.51 5.12
N ALA A 5 -11.14 23.46 6.30
CA ALA A 5 -9.76 23.00 6.43
C ALA A 5 -9.59 21.55 5.95
N LYS A 6 -10.56 20.67 6.25
CA LYS A 6 -10.53 19.29 5.75
C LYS A 6 -10.58 19.23 4.23
N LEU A 7 -11.42 20.06 3.61
CA LEU A 7 -11.52 20.16 2.17
C LEU A 7 -10.22 20.67 1.55
N ILE A 8 -9.62 21.72 2.11
CA ILE A 8 -8.33 22.27 1.64
C ILE A 8 -7.24 21.20 1.67
N PHE A 9 -7.08 20.47 2.79
CA PHE A 9 -6.07 19.41 2.88
C PHE A 9 -6.33 18.22 1.95
N SER A 10 -7.59 17.86 1.70
CA SER A 10 -7.90 16.82 0.71
C SER A 10 -7.62 17.28 -0.72
N MET A 11 -7.93 18.54 -1.04
CA MET A 11 -7.67 19.10 -2.37
C MET A 11 -6.18 19.30 -2.61
N SER A 12 -5.40 19.72 -1.59
CA SER A 12 -3.95 19.83 -1.72
C SER A 12 -3.29 18.47 -1.89
N LEU A 13 -3.78 17.41 -1.24
CA LEU A 13 -3.30 16.05 -1.44
C LEU A 13 -3.60 15.53 -2.87
N LEU A 14 -4.78 15.84 -3.41
CA LEU A 14 -5.06 15.55 -4.82
C LEU A 14 -4.15 16.36 -5.74
N LEU A 15 -3.98 17.65 -5.48
CA LEU A 15 -3.13 18.54 -6.29
C LEU A 15 -1.67 18.09 -6.28
N GLY A 16 -1.10 17.70 -5.13
CA GLY A 16 0.26 17.18 -5.08
C GLY A 16 0.41 15.90 -5.90
N THR A 17 -0.57 14.99 -5.82
CA THR A 17 -0.55 13.77 -6.65
C THR A 17 -0.68 14.07 -8.15
N THR A 18 -1.55 14.98 -8.57
CA THR A 18 -1.70 15.30 -9.99
C THR A 18 -0.45 15.98 -10.53
N VAL A 19 0.13 16.94 -9.79
CA VAL A 19 1.37 17.62 -10.14
C VAL A 19 2.50 16.62 -10.39
N THR A 20 2.68 15.63 -9.51
CA THR A 20 3.74 14.62 -9.67
C THR A 20 3.59 13.74 -10.89
N ILE A 21 2.35 13.45 -11.29
CA ILE A 21 2.06 12.51 -12.38
C ILE A 21 2.17 13.23 -13.73
N SER A 22 1.75 14.49 -13.79
CA SER A 22 1.81 15.29 -15.01
C SER A 22 3.16 15.97 -15.24
N SER A 23 4.04 16.01 -14.25
CA SER A 23 5.32 16.70 -14.37
C SER A 23 6.30 15.95 -15.26
N ASN A 24 6.99 16.68 -16.15
CA ASN A 24 8.15 16.18 -16.89
C ASN A 24 9.50 16.59 -16.25
N HIS A 25 9.48 17.61 -15.39
CA HIS A 25 10.66 18.22 -14.78
C HIS A 25 10.83 17.77 -13.32
N TRP A 26 12.05 17.37 -12.92
CA TRP A 26 12.36 16.84 -11.58
C TRP A 26 11.93 17.76 -10.43
N VAL A 27 12.17 19.07 -10.54
CA VAL A 27 11.78 20.03 -9.49
C VAL A 27 10.26 20.08 -9.31
N MET A 28 9.48 19.97 -10.38
CA MET A 28 8.02 19.97 -10.29
C MET A 28 7.48 18.66 -9.69
N ALA A 29 8.11 17.53 -10.03
CA ALA A 29 7.82 16.26 -9.35
C ALA A 29 8.12 16.36 -7.85
N TRP A 30 9.24 16.97 -7.48
CA TRP A 30 9.58 17.17 -6.07
C TRP A 30 8.58 18.08 -5.35
N THR A 31 8.17 19.21 -5.93
CA THR A 31 7.19 20.10 -5.30
C THR A 31 5.86 19.40 -5.07
N GLY A 32 5.39 18.59 -6.02
CA GLY A 32 4.18 17.79 -5.84
C GLY A 32 4.29 16.76 -4.71
N LEU A 33 5.44 16.11 -4.57
CA LEU A 33 5.71 15.22 -3.43
C LEU A 33 5.73 15.96 -2.09
N GLU A 34 6.34 17.15 -2.03
CA GLU A 34 6.35 17.97 -0.82
C GLU A 34 4.95 18.43 -0.41
N ILE A 35 4.14 18.89 -1.37
CA ILE A 35 2.74 19.27 -1.14
C ILE A 35 1.98 18.09 -0.51
N ASN A 36 2.18 16.86 -1.01
CA ASN A 36 1.58 15.67 -0.41
C ASN A 36 2.04 15.46 1.03
N THR A 37 3.35 15.56 1.30
CA THR A 37 3.88 15.34 2.66
C THR A 37 3.34 16.36 3.65
N LEU A 38 3.22 17.63 3.28
CA LEU A 38 2.68 18.68 4.14
C LEU A 38 1.16 18.54 4.31
N ALA A 39 0.43 18.19 3.25
CA ALA A 39 -1.02 18.06 3.27
C ALA A 39 -1.52 16.92 4.20
N ILE A 40 -0.78 15.80 4.29
CA ILE A 40 -1.20 14.65 5.09
C ILE A 40 -0.96 14.84 6.59
N LEU A 41 0.00 15.67 7.01
CA LEU A 41 0.39 15.82 8.42
C LEU A 41 -0.78 16.20 9.35
N PRO A 42 -1.61 17.22 9.02
CA PRO A 42 -2.76 17.58 9.85
C PRO A 42 -3.84 16.47 9.90
N LEU A 43 -3.93 15.65 8.85
CA LEU A 43 -4.84 14.51 8.83
C LEU A 43 -4.36 13.39 9.77
N ILE A 44 -3.04 13.16 9.87
CA ILE A 44 -2.44 12.19 10.81
C ILE A 44 -2.65 12.65 12.26
N SER A 45 -2.35 13.91 12.57
CA SER A 45 -2.41 14.46 13.92
C SER A 45 -3.82 14.87 14.39
N LYS A 46 -4.86 14.59 13.59
CA LYS A 46 -6.27 14.99 13.84
C LYS A 46 -6.80 14.65 15.24
N SER A 47 -6.37 13.54 15.85
CA SER A 47 -6.85 13.14 17.17
C SER A 47 -6.14 13.84 18.33
N HIS A 48 -5.07 14.59 18.07
CA HIS A 48 -4.24 15.29 19.05
C HIS A 48 -3.69 14.41 20.19
N HIS A 49 -3.80 13.09 20.08
CA HIS A 49 -3.26 12.14 21.04
C HIS A 49 -1.74 12.02 20.87
N PRO A 50 -0.94 11.80 21.94
CA PRO A 50 0.53 11.70 21.84
C PRO A 50 0.98 10.69 20.77
N ARG A 51 0.30 9.56 20.65
CA ARG A 51 0.55 8.56 19.58
C ARG A 51 0.36 9.09 18.15
N ALA A 52 -0.60 9.98 17.93
CA ALA A 52 -0.82 10.58 16.62
C ALA A 52 0.24 11.66 16.33
N ILE A 53 0.68 12.38 17.36
CA ILE A 53 1.79 13.33 17.26
C ILE A 53 3.08 12.58 16.93
N GLU A 54 3.41 11.51 17.65
CA GLU A 54 4.58 10.66 17.36
C GLU A 54 4.54 10.07 15.94
N ALA A 55 3.37 9.62 15.48
CA ALA A 55 3.21 9.16 14.10
C ALA A 55 3.46 10.29 13.09
N SER A 56 2.96 11.50 13.36
CA SER A 56 3.19 12.64 12.46
C SER A 56 4.66 13.08 12.42
N THR A 57 5.37 13.06 13.55
CA THR A 57 6.80 13.42 13.59
C THR A 57 7.66 12.37 12.89
N LYS A 58 7.41 11.08 13.12
CA LYS A 58 8.09 9.98 12.42
C LYS A 58 7.88 10.05 10.91
N TYR A 59 6.64 10.29 10.48
CA TYR A 59 6.32 10.47 9.07
C TYR A 59 7.06 11.67 8.47
N PHE A 60 6.99 12.83 9.12
CA PHE A 60 7.63 14.05 8.62
C PHE A 60 9.13 13.87 8.43
N LEU A 61 9.84 13.40 9.47
CA LEU A 61 11.30 13.27 9.44
C LEU A 61 11.75 12.39 8.28
N ILE A 62 11.12 11.23 8.10
CA ILE A 62 11.56 10.26 7.09
C ILE A 62 11.18 10.72 5.67
N GLN A 63 10.02 11.34 5.53
CA GLN A 63 9.57 11.82 4.22
C GLN A 63 10.32 13.06 3.75
N ALA A 64 10.75 13.92 4.69
CA ALA A 64 11.62 15.05 4.44
C ALA A 64 13.05 14.59 4.07
N THR A 65 13.61 13.60 4.78
CA THR A 65 14.92 13.04 4.38
C THR A 65 14.86 12.36 3.02
N ALA A 66 13.74 11.68 2.72
CA ALA A 66 13.56 11.04 1.42
C ALA A 66 13.38 12.07 0.29
N SER A 67 12.73 13.21 0.55
CA SER A 67 12.55 14.24 -0.46
C SER A 67 13.83 15.05 -0.71
N THR A 68 14.65 15.32 0.32
CA THR A 68 15.97 15.93 0.12
C THR A 68 16.91 15.00 -0.65
N LEU A 69 16.90 13.70 -0.36
CA LEU A 69 17.65 12.71 -1.15
C LEU A 69 17.18 12.65 -2.61
N LEU A 70 15.88 12.79 -2.86
CA LEU A 70 15.34 12.85 -4.22
C LEU A 70 15.85 14.10 -4.96
N LEU A 71 15.82 15.28 -4.34
CA LEU A 71 16.43 16.48 -4.95
C LEU A 71 17.93 16.33 -5.16
N PHE A 72 18.64 15.71 -4.23
CA PHE A 72 20.07 15.47 -4.38
C PHE A 72 20.35 14.52 -5.56
N SER A 73 19.52 13.51 -5.77
CA SER A 73 19.62 12.62 -6.92
C SER A 73 19.39 13.36 -8.25
N SER A 74 18.44 14.30 -8.31
CA SER A 74 18.18 15.06 -9.54
C SER A 74 19.24 16.13 -9.80
N MET A 75 19.76 16.81 -8.77
CA MET A 75 20.86 17.76 -8.90
C MET A 75 22.13 17.08 -9.38
N THR A 76 22.48 15.91 -8.84
CA THR A 76 23.65 15.15 -9.29
C THR A 76 23.49 14.71 -10.73
N ASN A 77 22.29 14.27 -11.14
CA ASN A 77 22.03 13.94 -12.55
C ASN A 77 22.18 15.18 -13.46
N ALA A 78 21.57 16.30 -13.09
CA ALA A 78 21.63 17.55 -13.85
C ALA A 78 23.04 18.13 -13.93
N TRP A 79 23.89 17.91 -12.92
CA TRP A 79 25.30 18.28 -12.96
C TRP A 79 26.05 17.57 -14.09
N PHE A 80 25.73 16.29 -14.34
CA PHE A 80 26.40 15.51 -15.38
C PHE A 80 25.77 15.68 -16.77
N THR A 81 24.44 15.74 -16.87
CA THR A 81 23.73 15.76 -18.17
C THR A 81 23.28 17.15 -18.60
N GLY A 82 23.23 18.13 -17.68
CA GLY A 82 22.70 19.47 -17.94
C GLY A 82 21.18 19.53 -18.09
N GLN A 83 20.46 18.43 -17.91
CA GLN A 83 19.00 18.33 -18.13
C GLN A 83 18.25 17.95 -16.85
N TRP A 84 17.00 18.39 -16.76
CA TRP A 84 16.11 18.17 -15.61
C TRP A 84 14.91 17.26 -15.93
N ASP A 85 14.96 16.56 -17.06
CA ASP A 85 13.89 15.65 -17.48
C ASP A 85 13.88 14.37 -16.65
N ILE A 86 12.68 13.91 -16.29
CA ILE A 86 12.49 12.72 -15.45
C ILE A 86 12.96 11.43 -16.13
N THR A 87 12.76 11.31 -17.44
CA THR A 87 13.07 10.08 -18.20
C THR A 87 14.56 9.86 -18.42
N GLN A 88 15.39 10.89 -18.25
CA GLN A 88 16.81 10.86 -18.57
C GLN A 88 17.68 10.78 -17.31
N LEU A 89 17.64 9.63 -16.63
CA LEU A 89 18.57 9.32 -15.54
C LEU A 89 19.71 8.44 -16.07
N ASN A 90 20.87 9.04 -16.25
CA ASN A 90 21.98 8.35 -16.91
C ASN A 90 23.11 7.98 -15.94
N HIS A 91 23.28 8.75 -14.86
CA HIS A 91 24.41 8.53 -13.95
C HIS A 91 24.08 7.44 -12.90
N PRO A 92 24.91 6.40 -12.71
CA PRO A 92 24.60 5.28 -11.83
C PRO A 92 24.41 5.71 -10.37
N MET A 93 25.14 6.73 -9.90
CA MET A 93 24.97 7.28 -8.55
C MET A 93 23.61 7.97 -8.39
N SER A 94 23.12 8.69 -9.40
CA SER A 94 21.81 9.35 -9.29
C SER A 94 20.68 8.31 -9.30
N CYS A 95 20.79 7.25 -10.10
CA CYS A 95 19.86 6.11 -10.07
C CYS A 95 19.84 5.41 -8.71
N MET A 96 21.01 5.19 -8.09
CA MET A 96 21.09 4.60 -6.75
C MET A 96 20.46 5.52 -5.70
N LEU A 97 20.77 6.81 -5.72
CA LEU A 97 20.17 7.78 -4.79
C LEU A 97 18.65 7.87 -4.98
N LEU A 98 18.16 7.90 -6.21
CA LEU A 98 16.72 7.93 -6.49
C LEU A 98 16.02 6.67 -5.96
N THR A 99 16.56 5.48 -6.23
CA THR A 99 15.98 4.23 -5.72
C THR A 99 15.95 4.20 -4.20
N THR A 100 16.99 4.70 -3.53
CA THR A 100 16.99 4.84 -2.05
C THR A 100 15.95 5.87 -1.58
N ALA A 101 15.82 7.01 -2.24
CA ALA A 101 14.86 8.05 -1.90
C ALA A 101 13.41 7.55 -2.04
N ILE A 102 13.07 6.94 -3.18
CA ILE A 102 11.71 6.44 -3.41
C ILE A 102 11.41 5.23 -2.50
N SER A 103 12.38 4.36 -2.24
CA SER A 103 12.19 3.24 -1.32
C SER A 103 11.91 3.70 0.12
N MET A 104 12.54 4.79 0.59
CA MET A 104 12.17 5.44 1.84
C MET A 104 10.73 5.96 1.80
N LYS A 105 10.32 6.63 0.71
CA LYS A 105 8.94 7.16 0.57
C LYS A 105 7.88 6.08 0.57
N LEU A 106 8.14 4.94 -0.08
CA LEU A 106 7.20 3.81 -0.15
C LEU A 106 7.22 2.92 1.10
N GLY A 107 8.29 2.95 1.88
CA GLY A 107 8.51 2.07 3.03
C GLY A 107 8.98 0.67 2.63
N LEU A 108 9.78 0.56 1.57
CA LEU A 108 10.46 -0.69 1.18
C LEU A 108 11.58 -1.00 2.16
N VAL A 109 11.97 -2.28 2.23
CA VAL A 109 13.10 -2.72 3.06
C VAL A 109 14.42 -2.22 2.43
N PRO A 110 15.35 -1.65 3.22
CA PRO A 110 15.43 -1.65 4.69
C PRO A 110 14.64 -0.53 5.40
N PHE A 111 14.14 0.48 4.69
CA PHE A 111 13.52 1.70 5.24
C PHE A 111 12.04 1.54 5.68
N HIS A 112 11.62 0.32 6.00
CA HIS A 112 10.22 -0.02 6.27
C HIS A 112 9.72 0.33 7.69
N PHE A 113 10.62 0.60 8.65
CA PHE A 113 10.29 0.70 10.08
C PHE A 113 9.23 1.75 10.43
N TRP A 114 9.16 2.83 9.68
CA TRP A 114 8.21 3.91 9.96
C TRP A 114 6.77 3.55 9.62
N PHE A 115 6.58 2.74 8.58
CA PHE A 115 5.27 2.55 7.99
C PHE A 115 4.27 1.88 8.95
N PRO A 116 4.61 0.78 9.66
CA PRO A 116 3.73 0.18 10.65
C PRO A 116 3.42 1.09 11.86
N GLU A 117 4.37 1.92 12.27
CA GLU A 117 4.18 2.81 13.42
C GLU A 117 3.26 3.98 13.10
N VAL A 118 3.44 4.61 11.92
CA VAL A 118 2.58 5.71 11.45
C VAL A 118 1.16 5.22 11.21
N LEU A 119 0.98 4.05 10.60
CA LEU A 119 -0.35 3.45 10.44
C LEU A 119 -1.01 3.15 11.79
N GLN A 120 -0.24 2.68 12.77
CA GLN A 120 -0.80 2.37 14.08
C GLN A 120 -1.23 3.64 14.85
N GLY A 121 -0.53 4.76 14.69
CA GLY A 121 -0.86 6.03 15.36
C GLY A 121 -1.97 6.85 14.68
N SER A 122 -2.32 6.52 13.44
CA SER A 122 -3.33 7.23 12.65
C SER A 122 -4.73 6.59 12.72
N SER A 123 -5.74 7.34 12.27
CA SER A 123 -7.13 6.86 12.15
C SER A 123 -7.29 5.91 10.95
N LEU A 124 -8.30 5.04 10.97
CA LEU A 124 -8.50 4.05 9.88
C LEU A 124 -8.67 4.69 8.48
N MET A 125 -9.32 5.85 8.40
CA MET A 125 -9.49 6.56 7.12
C MET A 125 -8.18 7.20 6.64
N THR A 126 -7.36 7.70 7.56
CA THR A 126 -6.06 8.28 7.19
C THR A 126 -5.02 7.22 6.90
N SER A 127 -5.10 6.05 7.55
CA SER A 127 -4.31 4.88 7.17
C SER A 127 -4.64 4.37 5.78
N LEU A 128 -5.90 4.45 5.35
CA LEU A 128 -6.28 4.15 3.97
C LEU A 128 -5.55 5.08 2.99
N LEU A 129 -5.63 6.40 3.21
CA LEU A 129 -4.96 7.39 2.36
C LEU A 129 -3.45 7.16 2.27
N LEU A 130 -2.81 6.85 3.41
CA LEU A 130 -1.38 6.54 3.48
C LEU A 130 -1.01 5.25 2.74
N ALA A 131 -1.88 4.23 2.77
CA ALA A 131 -1.63 2.94 2.13
C ALA A 131 -1.89 2.96 0.61
N THR A 132 -2.70 3.89 0.11
CA THR A 132 -3.09 3.96 -1.31
C THR A 132 -2.58 5.24 -1.98
N ILE A 133 -3.23 6.38 -1.77
CA ILE A 133 -2.99 7.61 -2.51
C ILE A 133 -1.54 8.09 -2.34
N MET A 134 -0.99 8.02 -1.13
CA MET A 134 0.38 8.49 -0.87
C MET A 134 1.46 7.58 -1.48
N LYS A 135 1.12 6.33 -1.80
CA LYS A 135 2.02 5.41 -2.51
C LYS A 135 1.98 5.59 -4.02
N PHE A 136 0.95 6.25 -4.56
CA PHE A 136 0.77 6.38 -6.00
C PHE A 136 1.84 7.27 -6.68
N PRO A 137 2.11 8.51 -6.23
CA PRO A 137 3.15 9.35 -6.83
C PRO A 137 4.54 8.71 -6.87
N PRO A 138 5.06 8.14 -5.76
CA PRO A 138 6.39 7.54 -5.81
C PRO A 138 6.43 6.28 -6.68
N THR A 139 5.34 5.49 -6.78
CA THR A 139 5.28 4.37 -7.73
C THR A 139 5.32 4.83 -9.18
N VAL A 140 4.67 5.95 -9.52
CA VAL A 140 4.70 6.53 -10.88
C VAL A 140 6.11 7.02 -11.23
N LEU A 141 6.81 7.68 -10.29
CA LEU A 141 8.19 8.10 -10.52
C LEU A 141 9.14 6.91 -10.73
N LEU A 142 8.99 5.83 -9.97
CA LEU A 142 9.75 4.59 -10.24
C LEU A 142 9.44 4.02 -11.62
N LEU A 143 8.17 4.07 -12.04
CA LEU A 143 7.75 3.55 -13.35
C LEU A 143 8.36 4.37 -14.49
N LEU A 144 8.30 5.70 -14.42
CA LEU A 144 8.90 6.61 -15.41
C LEU A 144 10.42 6.46 -15.54
N THR A 145 11.07 6.04 -14.46
CA THR A 145 12.54 5.89 -14.39
C THR A 145 13.02 4.45 -14.52
N SER A 146 12.09 3.49 -14.68
CA SER A 146 12.33 2.05 -14.75
C SER A 146 13.49 1.59 -15.66
N PRO A 147 13.73 2.14 -16.88
CA PRO A 147 14.81 1.63 -17.73
C PRO A 147 16.21 1.94 -17.19
N SER A 148 16.35 2.94 -16.32
CA SER A 148 17.64 3.39 -15.78
C SER A 148 18.04 2.76 -14.45
N LEU A 149 17.14 1.97 -13.85
CA LEU A 149 17.33 1.46 -12.49
C LEU A 149 18.18 0.18 -12.48
N ASN A 150 18.95 -0.01 -11.42
CA ASN A 150 19.76 -1.22 -11.25
C ASN A 150 18.86 -2.44 -10.88
N PRO A 151 18.79 -3.49 -11.73
CA PRO A 151 17.93 -4.65 -11.48
C PRO A 151 18.35 -5.48 -10.27
N THR A 152 19.65 -5.55 -9.97
CA THR A 152 20.15 -6.33 -8.82
C THR A 152 19.72 -5.71 -7.50
N LEU A 153 19.81 -4.38 -7.37
CA LEU A 153 19.35 -3.66 -6.19
C LEU A 153 17.84 -3.81 -6.01
N LEU A 154 17.07 -3.62 -7.09
CA LEU A 154 15.61 -3.67 -7.04
C LEU A 154 15.09 -5.06 -6.65
N SER A 155 15.68 -6.13 -7.22
CA SER A 155 15.31 -7.51 -6.92
C SER A 155 15.66 -7.90 -5.47
N MET A 156 16.83 -7.48 -4.96
CA MET A 156 17.20 -7.72 -3.56
C MET A 156 16.25 -7.01 -2.59
N MET A 157 15.88 -5.75 -2.86
CA MET A 157 14.90 -5.02 -2.05
C MET A 157 13.50 -5.64 -2.13
N ALA A 158 13.11 -6.14 -3.31
CA ALA A 158 11.83 -6.81 -3.52
C ALA A 158 11.71 -8.10 -2.70
N ILE A 159 12.72 -8.96 -2.76
CA ILE A 159 12.74 -10.23 -2.00
C ILE A 159 12.79 -9.93 -0.50
N ALA A 160 13.62 -8.99 -0.07
CA ALA A 160 13.75 -8.63 1.34
C ALA A 160 12.46 -8.01 1.91
N SER A 161 11.74 -7.20 1.12
CA SER A 161 10.43 -6.65 1.51
C SER A 161 9.32 -7.70 1.57
N ALA A 162 9.30 -8.66 0.64
CA ALA A 162 8.40 -9.81 0.72
C ALA A 162 8.68 -10.66 1.98
N ALA A 163 9.95 -10.94 2.29
CA ALA A 163 10.35 -11.75 3.44
C ALA A 163 10.01 -11.07 4.78
N LEU A 164 10.45 -9.83 4.98
CA LEU A 164 10.22 -9.11 6.24
C LEU A 164 8.74 -8.74 6.43
N GLY A 165 8.04 -8.39 5.34
CA GLY A 165 6.59 -8.17 5.38
C GLY A 165 5.84 -9.43 5.82
N GLY A 166 6.25 -10.61 5.32
CA GLY A 166 5.73 -11.89 5.77
C GLY A 166 5.98 -12.15 7.25
N TRP A 167 7.25 -12.21 7.66
CA TRP A 167 7.63 -12.58 9.04
C TRP A 167 7.10 -11.61 10.09
N MET A 168 7.26 -10.31 9.90
CA MET A 168 6.85 -9.34 10.91
C MET A 168 5.32 -9.23 11.01
N GLY A 169 4.58 -9.51 9.94
CA GLY A 169 3.12 -9.57 9.94
C GLY A 169 2.56 -10.68 10.83
N LEU A 170 3.24 -11.81 10.93
CA LEU A 170 2.82 -12.95 11.75
C LEU A 170 2.68 -12.60 13.23
N ASN A 171 3.57 -11.77 13.79
CA ASN A 171 3.60 -11.49 15.22
C ASN A 171 2.68 -10.32 15.64
N GLN A 172 1.93 -9.71 14.72
CA GLN A 172 1.10 -8.55 15.05
C GLN A 172 -0.34 -8.95 15.42
N THR A 173 -0.88 -8.33 16.47
CA THR A 173 -2.29 -8.46 16.88
C THR A 173 -3.14 -7.23 16.49
N GLN A 174 -2.48 -6.12 16.18
CA GLN A 174 -3.12 -4.88 15.76
C GLN A 174 -3.37 -4.92 14.25
N ILE A 175 -4.62 -4.72 13.83
CA ILE A 175 -5.02 -4.87 12.43
C ILE A 175 -4.28 -3.87 11.53
N ARG A 176 -4.08 -2.63 11.99
CA ARG A 176 -3.34 -1.61 11.22
C ARG A 176 -1.88 -1.99 10.95
N LYS A 177 -1.21 -2.64 11.92
CA LYS A 177 0.16 -3.15 11.71
C LYS A 177 0.19 -4.35 10.77
N ILE A 178 -0.79 -5.25 10.87
CA ILE A 178 -0.89 -6.39 9.93
C ILE A 178 -1.04 -5.86 8.50
N LEU A 179 -1.95 -4.91 8.27
CA LEU A 179 -2.14 -4.25 6.97
C LEU A 179 -0.91 -3.44 6.53
N ALA A 180 -0.11 -2.93 7.47
CA ALA A 180 1.15 -2.27 7.14
C ALA A 180 2.15 -3.23 6.50
N PHE A 181 2.41 -4.37 7.15
CA PHE A 181 3.35 -5.38 6.68
C PHE A 181 2.86 -6.09 5.41
N SER A 182 1.56 -6.30 5.32
CA SER A 182 0.84 -6.63 4.09
C SER A 182 1.24 -5.70 2.94
N SER A 183 1.13 -4.39 3.11
CA SER A 183 1.53 -3.45 2.04
C SER A 183 3.01 -3.51 1.68
N ILE A 184 3.90 -3.78 2.64
CA ILE A 184 5.35 -3.89 2.41
C ILE A 184 5.61 -5.12 1.53
N SER A 185 4.92 -6.23 1.80
CA SER A 185 5.03 -7.44 0.98
C SER A 185 4.50 -7.23 -0.45
N HIS A 186 3.38 -6.52 -0.63
CA HIS A 186 2.83 -6.21 -1.96
C HIS A 186 3.71 -5.23 -2.73
N LEU A 187 4.35 -4.26 -2.06
CA LEU A 187 5.37 -3.42 -2.69
C LEU A 187 6.58 -4.22 -3.15
N GLY A 188 6.94 -5.32 -2.45
CA GLY A 188 7.94 -6.27 -2.93
C GLY A 188 7.56 -6.90 -4.28
N TRP A 189 6.31 -7.35 -4.41
CA TRP A 189 5.78 -7.85 -5.69
C TRP A 189 5.75 -6.79 -6.79
N MET A 190 5.41 -5.54 -6.45
CA MET A 190 5.41 -4.43 -7.42
C MET A 190 6.83 -4.08 -7.87
N THR A 191 7.80 -4.11 -6.96
CA THR A 191 9.18 -3.75 -7.30
C THR A 191 9.86 -4.79 -8.16
N ILE A 192 9.70 -6.09 -7.90
CA ILE A 192 10.44 -7.12 -8.65
C ILE A 192 10.17 -7.08 -10.16
N ILE A 193 8.95 -6.72 -10.56
CA ILE A 193 8.53 -6.74 -11.97
C ILE A 193 8.74 -5.40 -12.68
N LEU A 194 9.09 -4.34 -11.95
CA LEU A 194 9.09 -2.97 -12.46
C LEU A 194 9.95 -2.74 -13.69
N ILE A 195 11.12 -3.38 -13.74
CA ILE A 195 12.05 -3.25 -14.86
C ILE A 195 11.59 -4.08 -16.07
N TYR A 196 10.93 -5.21 -15.83
CA TYR A 196 10.55 -6.16 -16.89
C TYR A 196 9.21 -5.79 -17.55
N SER A 197 8.20 -5.42 -16.76
CA SER A 197 6.91 -4.97 -17.28
C SER A 197 6.32 -3.87 -16.39
N PRO A 198 6.63 -2.59 -16.66
CA PRO A 198 6.11 -1.47 -15.87
C PRO A 198 4.58 -1.43 -15.86
N LYS A 199 3.94 -1.81 -16.96
CA LYS A 199 2.48 -1.94 -17.07
C LYS A 199 1.89 -2.91 -16.05
N LEU A 200 2.55 -4.04 -15.82
CA LEU A 200 2.08 -5.02 -14.85
C LEU A 200 2.18 -4.46 -13.43
N THR A 201 3.22 -3.68 -13.10
CA THR A 201 3.29 -2.99 -11.79
C THR A 201 2.09 -2.10 -11.56
N LEU A 202 1.66 -1.35 -12.57
CA LEU A 202 0.53 -0.44 -12.47
C LEU A 202 -0.78 -1.20 -12.22
N ILE A 203 -1.02 -2.29 -12.97
CA ILE A 203 -2.17 -3.18 -12.75
C ILE A 203 -2.16 -3.74 -11.32
N THR A 204 -1.00 -4.20 -10.84
CA THR A 204 -0.87 -4.74 -9.49
C THR A 204 -1.13 -3.68 -8.42
N PHE A 205 -0.70 -2.44 -8.64
CA PHE A 205 -0.97 -1.31 -7.76
C PHE A 205 -2.46 -0.95 -7.71
N TYR A 206 -3.15 -0.95 -8.85
CA TYR A 206 -4.60 -0.71 -8.87
C TYR A 206 -5.39 -1.80 -8.16
N LEU A 207 -5.07 -3.07 -8.39
CA LEU A 207 -5.73 -4.18 -7.68
C LEU A 207 -5.45 -4.15 -6.17
N TYR A 208 -4.20 -3.83 -5.77
CA TYR A 208 -3.84 -3.65 -4.37
C TYR A 208 -4.58 -2.46 -3.72
N SER A 209 -4.66 -1.31 -4.40
CA SER A 209 -5.36 -0.14 -3.85
C SER A 209 -6.87 -0.37 -3.73
N LEU A 210 -7.47 -1.10 -4.67
CA LEU A 210 -8.88 -1.48 -4.65
C LEU A 210 -9.20 -2.44 -3.49
N THR A 211 -8.41 -3.52 -3.34
CA THR A 211 -8.58 -4.51 -2.26
C THR A 211 -8.35 -3.90 -0.88
N THR A 212 -7.31 -3.07 -0.72
CA THR A 212 -7.03 -2.40 0.56
C THR A 212 -8.09 -1.35 0.91
N ALA A 213 -8.62 -0.62 -0.08
CA ALA A 213 -9.74 0.29 0.14
C ALA A 213 -10.98 -0.43 0.67
N ALA A 214 -11.33 -1.59 0.09
CA ALA A 214 -12.44 -2.41 0.58
C ALA A 214 -12.22 -2.86 2.03
N ILE A 215 -11.02 -3.34 2.39
CA ILE A 215 -10.69 -3.77 3.76
C ILE A 215 -10.78 -2.61 4.75
N PHE A 216 -10.10 -1.48 4.48
CA PHE A 216 -10.12 -0.35 5.40
C PHE A 216 -11.53 0.20 5.59
N LEU A 217 -12.34 0.29 4.54
CA LEU A 217 -13.72 0.76 4.66
C LEU A 217 -14.58 -0.21 5.48
N ALA A 218 -14.45 -1.53 5.28
CA ALA A 218 -15.12 -2.52 6.10
C ALA A 218 -14.72 -2.40 7.59
N LEU A 219 -13.42 -2.24 7.88
CA LEU A 219 -12.92 -2.03 9.25
C LEU A 219 -13.41 -0.70 9.84
N THR A 220 -13.55 0.37 9.04
CA THR A 220 -14.09 1.66 9.53
C THR A 220 -15.54 1.55 9.94
N SER A 221 -16.36 0.81 9.20
CA SER A 221 -17.78 0.65 9.52
C SER A 221 -18.01 -0.13 10.82
N THR A 222 -17.10 -1.07 11.14
CA THR A 222 -17.14 -1.87 12.37
C THR A 222 -16.29 -1.29 13.52
N ASN A 223 -15.50 -0.25 13.26
CA ASN A 223 -14.52 0.33 14.19
C ASN A 223 -13.58 -0.70 14.84
N THR A 224 -13.13 -1.69 14.07
CA THR A 224 -12.26 -2.77 14.55
C THR A 224 -10.78 -2.38 14.45
N LEU A 225 -10.07 -2.43 15.57
CA LEU A 225 -8.64 -2.08 15.63
C LEU A 225 -7.74 -3.27 16.01
N LYS A 226 -8.28 -4.19 16.81
CA LYS A 226 -7.56 -5.35 17.37
C LYS A 226 -8.19 -6.66 16.88
N LEU A 227 -7.40 -7.73 16.85
CA LEU A 227 -7.90 -9.08 16.53
C LEU A 227 -9.05 -9.51 17.45
N THR A 228 -8.97 -9.23 18.75
CA THR A 228 -10.02 -9.55 19.72
C THR A 228 -11.33 -8.81 19.43
N THR A 229 -11.27 -7.58 18.94
CA THR A 229 -12.48 -6.85 18.55
C THR A 229 -13.10 -7.43 17.29
N LEU A 230 -12.28 -7.88 16.33
CA LEU A 230 -12.75 -8.53 15.09
C LEU A 230 -13.55 -9.81 15.39
N MET A 231 -13.06 -10.62 16.33
CA MET A 231 -13.72 -11.84 16.81
C MET A 231 -15.17 -11.64 17.27
N THR A 232 -15.47 -10.49 17.88
CA THR A 232 -16.81 -10.18 18.39
C THR A 232 -17.73 -9.56 17.34
N THR A 233 -17.22 -9.21 16.16
CA THR A 233 -18.02 -8.49 15.17
C THR A 233 -18.99 -9.40 14.43
N TRP A 234 -18.71 -10.71 14.33
CA TRP A 234 -19.56 -11.67 13.60
C TRP A 234 -21.01 -11.62 14.06
N SER A 235 -21.22 -11.52 15.38
CA SER A 235 -22.55 -11.44 15.98
C SER A 235 -23.28 -10.10 15.76
N LYS A 236 -22.58 -9.06 15.28
CA LYS A 236 -23.13 -7.73 15.00
C LYS A 236 -23.47 -7.52 13.53
N THR A 237 -22.55 -7.87 12.63
CA THR A 237 -22.68 -7.60 11.18
C THR A 237 -22.13 -8.77 10.36
N PRO A 238 -22.81 -9.93 10.35
CA PRO A 238 -22.27 -11.17 9.77
C PRO A 238 -21.98 -11.05 8.27
N THR A 239 -22.85 -10.36 7.52
CA THR A 239 -22.70 -10.19 6.06
C THR A 239 -21.43 -9.45 5.68
N LEU A 240 -21.13 -8.33 6.36
CA LEU A 240 -19.93 -7.54 6.13
C LEU A 240 -18.64 -8.31 6.47
N ILE A 241 -18.70 -9.20 7.45
CA ILE A 241 -17.51 -9.93 7.91
C ILE A 241 -17.25 -11.13 7.03
N ALA A 242 -18.31 -11.78 6.52
CA ALA A 242 -18.19 -12.76 5.45
C ALA A 242 -17.56 -12.15 4.19
N THR A 243 -17.94 -10.93 3.78
CA THR A 243 -17.28 -10.26 2.65
C THR A 243 -15.86 -9.82 2.99
N LEU A 244 -15.58 -9.31 4.20
CA LEU A 244 -14.22 -9.00 4.65
C LEU A 244 -13.30 -10.21 4.57
N MET A 245 -13.77 -11.40 4.95
CA MET A 245 -13.02 -12.65 4.81
C MET A 245 -12.63 -12.91 3.35
N LEU A 246 -13.57 -12.82 2.41
CA LEU A 246 -13.30 -13.01 0.98
C LEU A 246 -12.27 -11.99 0.46
N ILE A 247 -12.30 -10.75 0.93
CA ILE A 247 -11.32 -9.73 0.53
C ILE A 247 -9.94 -9.99 1.14
N LEU A 248 -9.86 -10.47 2.38
CA LEU A 248 -8.57 -10.85 2.98
C LEU A 248 -7.93 -12.02 2.23
N LEU A 249 -8.74 -12.99 1.80
CA LEU A 249 -8.29 -14.10 0.95
C LEU A 249 -7.90 -13.63 -0.46
N SER A 250 -8.56 -12.60 -0.99
CA SER A 250 -8.18 -12.02 -2.28
C SER A 250 -6.82 -11.33 -2.17
N LEU A 251 -6.59 -10.56 -1.11
CA LEU A 251 -5.28 -9.95 -0.83
C LEU A 251 -4.17 -10.99 -0.60
N ALA A 252 -4.50 -12.14 -0.01
CA ALA A 252 -3.59 -13.28 0.09
C ALA A 252 -3.22 -13.89 -1.27
N GLY A 253 -4.06 -13.68 -2.29
CA GLY A 253 -3.85 -14.15 -3.66
C GLY A 253 -4.18 -15.62 -3.84
N LEU A 254 -5.31 -16.08 -3.32
CA LEU A 254 -5.82 -17.43 -3.56
C LEU A 254 -6.65 -17.49 -4.85
N PRO A 255 -6.49 -18.52 -5.71
CA PRO A 255 -7.47 -18.82 -6.76
C PRO A 255 -8.79 -19.23 -6.07
N PRO A 256 -9.99 -18.74 -6.46
CA PRO A 256 -10.43 -18.06 -7.70
C PRO A 256 -10.55 -16.51 -7.61
N LEU A 257 -9.89 -15.88 -6.63
CA LEU A 257 -10.08 -14.45 -6.34
C LEU A 257 -9.13 -13.54 -7.14
N THR A 258 -9.49 -12.26 -7.26
CA THR A 258 -8.76 -11.29 -8.10
C THR A 258 -7.31 -11.08 -7.74
N GLY A 259 -6.93 -11.11 -6.46
CA GLY A 259 -5.55 -10.85 -6.06
C GLY A 259 -4.58 -11.98 -6.39
N PHE A 260 -5.07 -13.12 -6.89
CA PHE A 260 -4.20 -14.14 -7.50
C PHE A 260 -3.66 -13.69 -8.86
N LEU A 261 -4.48 -12.97 -9.64
CA LEU A 261 -4.14 -12.47 -10.98
C LEU A 261 -2.79 -11.75 -11.06
N PRO A 262 -2.49 -10.72 -10.23
CA PRO A 262 -1.22 -10.02 -10.31
C PRO A 262 -0.03 -10.91 -10.00
N LYS A 263 -0.13 -11.78 -8.99
CA LYS A 263 0.98 -12.69 -8.61
C LYS A 263 1.24 -13.71 -9.71
N TRP A 264 0.19 -14.29 -10.27
CA TRP A 264 0.30 -15.26 -11.35
C TRP A 264 0.99 -14.66 -12.59
N LEU A 265 0.54 -13.46 -13.02
CA LEU A 265 1.15 -12.78 -14.16
C LEU A 265 2.60 -12.35 -13.89
N ILE A 266 2.92 -11.90 -12.67
CA ILE A 266 4.30 -11.56 -12.30
C ILE A 266 5.19 -12.79 -12.43
N ILE A 267 4.77 -13.93 -11.90
CA ILE A 267 5.53 -15.19 -12.01
C ILE A 267 5.73 -15.55 -13.48
N GLN A 268 4.68 -15.45 -14.30
CA GLN A 268 4.77 -15.74 -15.72
C GLN A 268 5.82 -14.86 -16.42
N GLU A 269 5.80 -13.55 -16.20
CA GLU A 269 6.78 -12.64 -16.81
C GLU A 269 8.21 -12.87 -16.28
N LEU A 270 8.37 -13.14 -14.98
CA LEU A 270 9.69 -13.47 -14.42
C LEU A 270 10.27 -14.77 -15.02
N THR A 271 9.43 -15.77 -15.25
CA THR A 271 9.88 -17.03 -15.89
C THR A 271 10.24 -16.85 -17.36
N LYS A 272 9.62 -15.91 -18.08
CA LYS A 272 10.01 -15.57 -19.47
C LYS A 272 11.39 -14.90 -19.55
N GLN A 273 11.82 -14.26 -18.48
CA GLN A 273 13.11 -13.56 -18.38
C GLN A 273 14.19 -14.42 -17.68
N ASP A 274 14.00 -15.75 -17.65
CA ASP A 274 14.89 -16.73 -17.00
C ASP A 274 15.14 -16.52 -15.48
N LEU A 275 14.37 -15.66 -14.81
CA LEU A 275 14.45 -15.41 -13.36
C LEU A 275 13.65 -16.40 -12.52
N THR A 276 13.78 -17.69 -12.83
CA THR A 276 13.02 -18.78 -12.17
C THR A 276 13.31 -18.87 -10.67
N ALA A 277 14.56 -18.69 -10.26
CA ALA A 277 14.95 -18.70 -8.83
C ALA A 277 14.30 -17.55 -8.04
N ALA A 278 14.29 -16.33 -8.59
CA ALA A 278 13.67 -15.20 -7.91
C ALA A 278 12.14 -15.35 -7.84
N ALA A 279 11.52 -15.87 -8.90
CA ALA A 279 10.08 -16.15 -8.95
C ALA A 279 9.65 -17.20 -7.92
N THR A 280 10.43 -18.28 -7.76
CA THR A 280 10.14 -19.33 -6.77
C THR A 280 10.31 -18.83 -5.33
N VAL A 281 11.37 -18.07 -5.04
CA VAL A 281 11.60 -17.48 -3.71
C VAL A 281 10.46 -16.53 -3.33
N ILE A 282 10.09 -15.59 -4.20
CA ILE A 282 9.04 -14.62 -3.86
C ILE A 282 7.65 -15.27 -3.75
N ALA A 283 7.38 -16.32 -4.55
CA ALA A 283 6.17 -17.11 -4.43
C ALA A 283 6.08 -17.84 -3.08
N LEU A 284 7.16 -18.50 -2.65
CA LEU A 284 7.22 -19.17 -1.34
C LEU A 284 7.09 -18.16 -0.19
N LEU A 285 7.73 -16.99 -0.28
CA LEU A 285 7.61 -15.94 0.73
C LEU A 285 6.18 -15.41 0.85
N SER A 286 5.41 -15.42 -0.24
CA SER A 286 4.01 -14.97 -0.21
C SER A 286 3.09 -15.88 0.61
N LEU A 287 3.48 -17.14 0.84
CA LEU A 287 2.76 -18.07 1.72
C LEU A 287 2.81 -17.63 3.19
N LEU A 288 3.89 -16.96 3.61
CA LEU A 288 3.92 -16.34 4.95
C LEU A 288 2.87 -15.24 5.08
N GLY A 289 2.68 -14.47 4.01
CA GLY A 289 1.62 -13.49 3.88
C GLY A 289 0.23 -14.12 4.07
N LEU A 290 0.00 -15.22 3.35
CA LEU A 290 -1.23 -15.97 3.39
C LEU A 290 -1.58 -16.48 4.81
N PHE A 291 -0.60 -16.92 5.59
CA PHE A 291 -0.84 -17.41 6.96
C PHE A 291 -1.50 -16.35 7.86
N PHE A 292 -0.98 -15.11 7.90
CA PHE A 292 -1.59 -14.11 8.79
C PHE A 292 -2.94 -13.61 8.27
N TYR A 293 -3.20 -13.65 6.96
CA TYR A 293 -4.54 -13.39 6.42
C TYR A 293 -5.52 -14.50 6.78
N LEU A 294 -5.11 -15.77 6.69
CA LEU A 294 -5.92 -16.90 7.16
C LEU A 294 -6.22 -16.79 8.65
N ARG A 295 -5.25 -16.38 9.46
CA ARG A 295 -5.50 -16.12 10.89
C ARG A 295 -6.53 -15.01 11.10
N LEU A 296 -6.47 -13.91 10.34
CA LEU A 296 -7.47 -12.85 10.41
C LEU A 296 -8.86 -13.34 9.97
N ALA A 297 -8.93 -14.11 8.88
CA ALA A 297 -10.16 -14.73 8.38
C ALA A 297 -10.75 -15.70 9.41
N TYR A 298 -9.91 -16.56 10.00
CA TYR A 298 -10.29 -17.50 11.04
C TYR A 298 -10.89 -16.80 12.25
N CYS A 299 -10.23 -15.73 12.71
CA CYS A 299 -10.75 -14.90 13.78
C CYS A 299 -11.97 -14.06 13.39
N ALA A 300 -12.24 -13.85 12.11
CA ALA A 300 -13.38 -13.06 11.69
C ALA A 300 -14.67 -13.90 11.62
N THR A 301 -14.59 -15.12 11.09
CA THR A 301 -15.77 -15.89 10.67
C THR A 301 -15.84 -17.31 11.20
N ILE A 302 -14.71 -18.02 11.28
CA ILE A 302 -14.70 -19.48 11.48
C ILE A 302 -14.91 -19.83 12.96
N THR A 303 -14.38 -19.03 13.88
CA THR A 303 -14.60 -19.22 15.32
C THR A 303 -15.57 -18.19 15.88
N ILE A 304 -16.61 -18.68 16.53
CA ILE A 304 -17.51 -17.83 17.31
C ILE A 304 -16.88 -17.66 18.71
N SER A 305 -16.27 -16.50 18.95
CA SER A 305 -15.74 -16.14 20.26
C SER A 305 -16.86 -15.75 21.24
N PRO A 306 -16.65 -15.89 22.57
CA PRO A 306 -17.64 -15.48 23.55
C PRO A 306 -17.91 -13.97 23.44
N SER A 307 -19.18 -13.61 23.23
CA SER A 307 -19.62 -12.22 23.19
C SER A 307 -19.79 -11.65 24.61
N SER A 308 -19.52 -10.36 24.79
CA SER A 308 -19.84 -9.66 26.04
C SER A 308 -21.35 -9.56 26.23
N THR A 309 -21.85 -9.70 27.45
CA THR A 309 -23.28 -9.62 27.83
C THR A 309 -24.02 -8.40 27.25
N ASN A 310 -23.33 -7.28 27.02
CA ASN A 310 -23.89 -6.06 26.42
C ASN A 310 -24.15 -6.13 24.89
N TYR A 311 -24.00 -7.28 24.22
CA TYR A 311 -24.15 -7.37 22.76
C TYR A 311 -25.57 -7.04 22.27
N MET A 312 -26.62 -7.30 23.08
CA MET A 312 -28.01 -7.04 22.70
C MET A 312 -28.29 -5.58 22.35
N LYS A 313 -27.60 -4.63 23.01
CA LYS A 313 -27.74 -3.18 22.71
C LYS A 313 -27.20 -2.81 21.33
N HIS A 314 -26.35 -3.65 20.73
CA HIS A 314 -25.80 -3.43 19.39
C HIS A 314 -26.66 -4.02 18.26
N TRP A 315 -27.66 -4.85 18.57
CA TRP A 315 -28.57 -5.41 17.56
C TRP A 315 -29.54 -4.39 16.97
N GLN A 316 -29.73 -3.23 17.63
CA GLN A 316 -30.71 -2.22 17.22
C GLN A 316 -30.16 -1.08 16.35
N THR A 317 -28.91 -1.12 15.87
CA THR A 317 -28.41 -0.04 15.00
C THR A 317 -28.52 -0.41 13.52
N SER A 318 -29.56 0.09 12.85
CA SER A 318 -29.70 0.09 11.38
C SER A 318 -28.75 1.10 10.74
N LYS A 319 -27.43 0.89 10.89
CA LYS A 319 -26.45 1.67 10.13
C LYS A 319 -26.27 1.04 8.75
N SER A 320 -26.75 1.73 7.72
CA SER A 320 -26.49 1.33 6.34
C SER A 320 -24.99 1.41 6.05
N ILE A 321 -24.49 0.35 5.43
CA ILE A 321 -23.12 0.30 4.92
C ILE A 321 -23.08 1.16 3.66
N ASN A 322 -22.01 1.95 3.50
CA ASN A 322 -21.87 2.84 2.35
C ASN A 322 -21.77 2.04 1.05
N THR A 323 -22.51 2.45 0.00
CA THR A 323 -22.59 1.76 -1.30
C THR A 323 -21.23 1.62 -1.98
N LEU A 324 -20.31 2.56 -1.75
CA LEU A 324 -18.94 2.46 -2.23
C LEU A 324 -18.24 1.19 -1.74
N THR A 325 -18.50 0.78 -0.49
CA THR A 325 -17.86 -0.41 0.07
C THR A 325 -18.34 -1.68 -0.61
N SER A 326 -19.65 -1.80 -0.92
CA SER A 326 -20.18 -2.98 -1.61
C SER A 326 -19.62 -3.08 -3.03
N ILE A 327 -19.54 -1.97 -3.76
CA ILE A 327 -18.94 -1.92 -5.11
C ILE A 327 -17.47 -2.37 -5.06
N LEU A 328 -16.68 -1.80 -4.14
CA LEU A 328 -15.27 -2.17 -3.98
C LEU A 328 -15.10 -3.64 -3.57
N THR A 329 -15.96 -4.16 -2.67
CA THR A 329 -15.91 -5.56 -2.24
C THR A 329 -16.17 -6.52 -3.42
N ALA A 330 -17.18 -6.22 -4.26
CA ALA A 330 -17.53 -7.04 -5.40
C ALA A 330 -16.40 -7.03 -6.45
N LEU A 331 -15.88 -5.85 -6.79
CA LEU A 331 -14.75 -5.71 -7.69
C LEU A 331 -13.52 -6.47 -7.16
N SER A 332 -13.22 -6.38 -5.86
CA SER A 332 -12.05 -7.02 -5.27
C SER A 332 -12.08 -8.55 -5.25
N THR A 333 -13.24 -9.17 -5.47
CA THR A 333 -13.40 -10.62 -5.43
C THR A 333 -13.68 -11.24 -6.80
N MET A 334 -14.39 -10.54 -7.70
CA MET A 334 -14.92 -11.12 -8.95
C MET A 334 -14.29 -10.66 -10.27
N LEU A 335 -13.20 -9.88 -10.28
CA LEU A 335 -12.51 -9.45 -11.52
C LEU A 335 -11.68 -10.54 -12.23
N LEU A 336 -11.46 -11.72 -11.67
CA LEU A 336 -10.57 -12.74 -12.28
C LEU A 336 -11.00 -13.19 -13.70
N PRO A 337 -12.29 -13.42 -13.99
CA PRO A 337 -12.76 -13.74 -15.36
C PRO A 337 -12.47 -12.64 -16.38
N LEU A 338 -12.33 -11.38 -15.94
CA LEU A 338 -12.01 -10.23 -16.80
C LEU A 338 -10.49 -10.07 -17.04
N SER A 339 -9.68 -11.04 -16.61
CA SER A 339 -8.23 -11.05 -16.82
C SER A 339 -7.74 -10.72 -18.24
N PRO A 340 -8.31 -11.26 -19.34
CA PRO A 340 -7.79 -10.93 -20.67
C PRO A 340 -7.99 -9.46 -21.02
N THR A 341 -9.11 -8.85 -20.62
CA THR A 341 -9.39 -7.43 -20.88
C THR A 341 -8.46 -6.48 -20.11
N ILE A 342 -8.06 -6.86 -18.90
CA ILE A 342 -7.15 -6.05 -18.06
C ILE A 342 -5.75 -5.97 -18.69
N LEU A 343 -5.32 -7.03 -19.37
CA LEU A 343 -4.02 -7.08 -20.04
C LEU A 343 -3.96 -6.26 -21.32
N THR A 344 -5.10 -6.12 -22.02
CA THR A 344 -5.19 -5.44 -23.32
C THR A 344 -5.27 -3.91 -23.24
N ILE A 345 -5.52 -3.32 -22.07
CA ILE A 345 -5.59 -1.87 -21.90
C ILE A 345 -4.19 -1.30 -22.14
N PRO A 346 -3.94 -0.42 -23.13
CA PRO A 346 -2.60 -0.03 -23.59
C PRO A 346 -1.65 0.39 -22.47
#